data_AF-A0A8C8RQH0-F1
#
_entry.id   AF-A0A8C8RQH0-F1
#
_cell.length_a   1.000
_cell.length_b   1.000
_cell.length_c   1.000
_cell.angle_alpha   90.00
_cell.angle_beta   90.00
_cell.angle_gamma   90.00
#
_symmetry.space_group_name_H-M   'P 1'
#
loop_
_entity.id
_entity.type
_entity.pdbx_description
1 polymer ?
#
loop_
_entity_poly.entity_id
_entity_poly.type
_entity_poly.pdbx_seq_one_letter_code
_entity_poly.pdbx_strand_id
1 'polypeptide(L)'
;MATPGRCGCVALFLLFSARLSAGQSFSLPLRQLQDCGDARFFDISSLACGQCGPQQGRSAWGTSCVCLPGFRMVSNNGGPSIICEKCPENMSGVTEDGWNCITCPKDLTKEGKCKCSINEILGKTSIYNMRYCSETFE
;
A
#
# COMPACT_ATOMS: atom_id res chain seq x y z
N MET A 1 46.54 -23.50 -53.15
CA MET A 1 46.88 -23.10 -51.77
C MET A 1 45.59 -22.76 -51.04
N ALA A 2 45.01 -23.72 -50.32
CA ALA A 2 43.82 -23.51 -49.52
C ALA A 2 44.25 -22.92 -48.17
N THR A 3 43.78 -21.72 -47.85
CA THR A 3 44.07 -21.03 -46.59
C THR A 3 43.35 -21.73 -45.43
N PRO A 4 44.05 -22.33 -44.46
CA PRO A 4 43.40 -23.06 -43.36
C PRO A 4 42.92 -22.12 -42.24
N GLY A 5 43.27 -20.83 -42.29
CA GLY A 5 42.99 -19.87 -41.21
C GLY A 5 41.58 -19.27 -41.22
N ARG A 6 40.76 -19.53 -42.23
CA ARG A 6 39.48 -18.82 -42.41
C ARG A 6 38.28 -19.52 -41.74
N CYS A 7 38.39 -20.83 -41.48
CA CYS A 7 37.33 -21.62 -40.85
C CYS A 7 37.42 -21.58 -39.31
N GLY A 8 38.63 -21.57 -38.75
CA GLY A 8 38.87 -21.53 -37.31
C GLY A 8 38.41 -20.23 -36.64
N CYS A 9 38.63 -19.07 -37.27
CA CYS A 9 38.17 -17.78 -36.73
C CYS A 9 36.65 -17.68 -36.70
N VAL A 10 35.96 -18.15 -37.74
CA VAL A 10 34.49 -18.17 -37.79
C VAL A 10 33.93 -19.09 -36.70
N ALA A 11 34.53 -20.27 -36.50
CA ALA A 11 34.13 -21.18 -35.43
C ALA A 11 34.36 -20.57 -34.03
N LEU A 12 35.48 -19.87 -33.81
CA LEU A 12 35.75 -19.17 -32.56
C LEU A 12 34.74 -18.05 -32.31
N PHE A 13 34.47 -17.20 -33.32
CA PHE A 13 33.49 -16.11 -33.21
C PHE A 13 32.08 -16.64 -32.91
N LEU A 14 31.68 -17.76 -33.52
CA LEU A 14 30.40 -18.41 -33.24
C LEU A 14 30.33 -18.94 -31.81
N LEU A 15 31.38 -19.60 -31.31
CA LEU A 15 31.44 -20.08 -29.93
C LEU A 15 31.41 -18.93 -28.90
N PHE A 16 32.08 -17.81 -29.18
CA PHE A 16 32.04 -16.62 -28.33
C PHE A 16 30.65 -15.96 -28.33
N SER A 17 29.97 -15.89 -29.47
CA SER A 17 28.60 -15.35 -29.56
C SER A 17 27.57 -16.21 -28.83
N ALA A 18 27.71 -17.54 -28.89
CA ALA A 18 26.84 -18.48 -28.18
C ALA A 18 26.98 -18.39 -26.65
N ARG A 19 28.19 -18.09 -26.15
CA ARG A 19 28.45 -17.83 -24.72
C ARG A 19 27.87 -16.50 -24.24
N LEU A 20 27.88 -15.47 -25.09
CA LEU A 20 27.32 -14.15 -24.76
C LEU A 20 25.78 -14.14 -24.76
N SER A 21 25.15 -14.99 -25.57
CA SER A 21 23.69 -15.06 -25.70
C SER A 21 23.00 -15.88 -24.60
N ALA A 22 23.75 -16.44 -23.65
CA ALA A 22 23.20 -17.11 -22.47
C ALA A 22 22.75 -16.09 -21.42
N GLY A 23 21.78 -15.24 -21.77
CA GLY A 23 21.06 -14.42 -20.80
C GLY A 23 20.23 -15.34 -19.91
N GLN A 24 20.47 -15.32 -18.60
CA GLN A 24 19.63 -16.05 -17.66
C GLN A 24 18.24 -15.40 -17.66
N SER A 25 17.27 -16.02 -18.33
CA SER A 25 15.88 -15.61 -18.25
C SER A 25 15.33 -16.06 -16.90
N PHE A 26 15.35 -15.15 -15.93
CA PHE A 26 14.59 -15.32 -14.71
C PHE A 26 13.13 -14.98 -14.99
N SER A 27 12.29 -15.99 -15.05
CA SER A 27 10.85 -15.80 -14.98
C SER A 27 10.53 -15.41 -13.54
N LEU A 28 10.51 -14.12 -13.24
CA LEU A 28 9.82 -13.64 -12.05
C LEU A 28 8.36 -14.07 -12.22
N PRO A 29 7.83 -14.96 -11.39
CA PRO A 29 6.40 -15.16 -11.40
C PRO A 29 5.84 -13.82 -10.94
N LEU A 30 5.35 -13.01 -11.88
CA LEU A 30 4.27 -12.09 -11.62
C LEU A 30 3.10 -12.98 -11.26
N ARG A 31 3.16 -13.56 -10.05
CA ARG A 31 1.99 -14.00 -9.33
C ARG A 31 1.14 -12.75 -9.40
N GLN A 32 0.09 -12.85 -10.20
CA GLN A 32 -0.94 -11.85 -10.31
C GLN A 32 -1.16 -11.29 -8.90
N LEU A 33 -1.53 -10.02 -8.74
CA LEU A 33 -1.95 -9.42 -7.46
C LEU A 33 -3.14 -10.19 -6.78
N GLN A 34 -3.34 -11.48 -7.09
CA GLN A 34 -4.09 -12.53 -6.44
C GLN A 34 -4.16 -12.28 -4.95
N ASP A 35 -5.28 -11.64 -4.65
CA ASP A 35 -6.07 -11.69 -3.45
C ASP A 35 -5.45 -12.60 -2.40
N CYS A 36 -4.75 -11.99 -1.45
CA CYS A 36 -4.39 -12.65 -0.20
C CYS A 36 -5.65 -13.06 0.62
N GLY A 37 -6.85 -12.83 0.07
CA GLY A 37 -8.15 -12.91 0.72
C GLY A 37 -8.45 -11.61 1.48
N ASP A 38 -9.68 -11.47 1.95
CA ASP A 38 -10.16 -10.23 2.56
C ASP A 38 -9.42 -9.81 3.83
N ALA A 39 -8.79 -10.76 4.54
CA ALA A 39 -8.16 -10.52 5.83
C ALA A 39 -6.63 -10.25 5.76
N ARG A 40 -5.96 -10.51 4.63
CA ARG A 40 -4.50 -10.44 4.52
C ARG A 40 -4.07 -9.39 3.50
N PHE A 41 -2.96 -8.73 3.76
CA PHE A 41 -2.39 -7.75 2.83
C PHE A 41 -1.26 -8.38 2.01
N PHE A 42 -1.03 -7.85 0.82
CA PHE A 42 0.10 -8.21 -0.02
C PHE A 42 1.29 -7.31 0.31
N ASP A 43 2.34 -7.89 0.88
CA ASP A 43 3.59 -7.21 1.17
C ASP A 43 4.45 -7.17 -0.09
N ILE A 44 4.53 -5.98 -0.68
CA ILE A 44 5.29 -5.73 -1.91
C ILE A 44 6.79 -5.90 -1.66
N SER A 45 7.28 -5.67 -0.44
CA SER A 45 8.71 -5.80 -0.12
C SER A 45 9.18 -7.25 -0.09
N SER A 46 8.32 -8.17 0.38
CA SER A 46 8.61 -9.62 0.41
C SER A 46 7.96 -10.40 -0.74
N LEU A 47 7.14 -9.75 -1.57
CA LEU A 47 6.33 -10.35 -2.64
C LEU A 47 5.44 -11.50 -2.13
N ALA A 48 4.92 -11.36 -0.90
CA ALA A 48 4.17 -12.40 -0.19
C ALA A 48 2.95 -11.85 0.55
N CYS A 49 2.03 -12.74 0.95
CA CYS A 49 0.86 -12.37 1.75
C CYS A 49 1.21 -12.32 3.24
N GLY A 50 0.98 -11.17 3.87
CA GLY A 50 1.14 -10.95 5.30
C GLY A 50 -0.20 -10.83 6.02
N GLN A 51 -0.20 -11.08 7.33
CA GLN A 51 -1.32 -10.75 8.22
C GLN A 51 -1.08 -9.40 8.88
N CYS A 52 -2.14 -8.61 9.03
CA CYS A 52 -2.08 -7.39 9.81
C CYS A 52 -1.99 -7.69 11.31
N GLY A 53 -1.39 -6.77 12.06
CA GLY A 53 -1.23 -6.88 13.50
C GLY A 53 -2.54 -6.68 14.28
N PRO A 54 -2.48 -6.68 15.61
CA PRO A 54 -3.65 -6.47 16.46
C PRO A 54 -4.25 -5.08 16.23
N GLN A 55 -5.58 -5.00 16.21
CA GLN A 55 -6.34 -3.75 15.96
C GLN A 55 -6.07 -3.11 14.59
N GLN A 56 -5.59 -3.91 13.63
CA GLN A 56 -5.36 -3.50 12.26
C GLN A 56 -6.23 -4.31 11.30
N GLY A 57 -6.50 -3.73 10.14
CA GLY A 57 -7.18 -4.37 9.03
C GLY A 57 -6.45 -4.15 7.71
N ARG A 58 -6.82 -4.95 6.71
CA ARG A 58 -6.36 -4.78 5.34
C ARG A 58 -6.86 -3.43 4.80
N SER A 59 -5.98 -2.69 4.13
CA SER A 59 -6.38 -1.46 3.41
C SER A 59 -7.30 -1.77 2.23
N ALA A 60 -8.06 -0.78 1.76
CA ALA A 60 -8.95 -0.94 0.60
C ALA A 60 -8.21 -1.42 -0.67
N TRP A 61 -6.92 -1.07 -0.79
CA TRP A 61 -6.06 -1.50 -1.90
C TRP A 61 -5.40 -2.87 -1.69
N GLY A 62 -5.53 -3.46 -0.49
CA GLY A 62 -5.02 -4.80 -0.22
C GLY A 62 -3.51 -4.92 -0.06
N THR A 63 -2.75 -3.82 -0.12
CA THR A 63 -1.26 -3.83 -0.11
C THR A 63 -0.65 -3.32 1.18
N SER A 64 -1.47 -2.96 2.16
CA SER A 64 -1.01 -2.41 3.44
C SER A 64 -1.98 -2.71 4.57
N CYS A 65 -1.52 -2.52 5.80
CA CYS A 65 -2.35 -2.54 7.00
C CYS A 65 -2.70 -1.11 7.41
N VAL A 66 -3.92 -0.94 7.93
CA VAL A 66 -4.43 0.30 8.51
C VAL A 66 -5.08 0.00 9.85
N CYS A 67 -5.21 1.00 10.72
CA CYS A 67 -5.93 0.83 11.97
C CYS A 67 -7.42 0.57 11.71
N LEU A 68 -8.02 -0.26 12.56
CA LEU A 68 -9.47 -0.50 12.51
C LEU A 68 -10.26 0.77 12.86
N PRO A 69 -11.54 0.86 12.47
CA PRO A 69 -12.41 1.98 12.83
C PRO A 69 -12.41 2.23 14.34
N GLY A 70 -12.24 3.49 14.76
CA GLY A 70 -12.15 3.89 16.16
C GLY A 70 -10.76 3.73 16.80
N PHE A 71 -9.74 3.37 16.01
CA PHE A 71 -8.34 3.36 16.43
C PHE A 71 -7.52 4.37 15.63
N ARG A 72 -6.66 5.13 16.33
CA ARG A 72 -5.66 5.99 15.70
C ARG A 72 -4.32 5.30 15.59
N MET A 73 -3.52 5.72 14.62
CA MET A 73 -2.13 5.35 14.47
C MET A 73 -1.27 6.15 15.44
N VAL A 74 -0.43 5.45 16.21
CA VAL A 74 0.54 6.03 17.14
C VAL A 74 1.96 5.93 16.58
N SER A 75 2.23 4.90 15.79
CA SER A 75 3.53 4.68 15.15
C SER A 75 3.35 3.93 13.84
N ASN A 76 4.21 4.25 12.87
CA ASN A 76 4.27 3.58 11.57
C ASN A 76 5.67 3.03 11.31
N ASN A 77 5.86 1.73 11.56
CA ASN A 77 7.11 1.03 11.23
C ASN A 77 7.03 0.24 9.91
N GLY A 78 6.00 0.51 9.09
CA GLY A 78 5.75 -0.19 7.84
C GLY A 78 5.07 -1.55 8.01
N GLY A 79 4.41 -2.02 6.94
CA GLY A 79 3.75 -3.32 6.89
C GLY A 79 2.78 -3.55 8.06
N PRO A 80 2.88 -4.69 8.77
CA PRO A 80 2.02 -5.00 9.92
C PRO A 80 2.52 -4.38 11.24
N SER A 81 3.67 -3.70 11.23
CA SER A 81 4.33 -3.13 12.41
C SER A 81 3.83 -1.72 12.76
N ILE A 82 2.66 -1.33 12.25
CA ILE A 82 1.96 -0.12 12.70
C ILE A 82 1.40 -0.33 14.11
N ILE A 83 1.35 0.71 14.92
CA ILE A 83 0.79 0.63 16.28
C ILE A 83 -0.49 1.44 16.31
N CYS A 84 -1.58 0.80 16.74
CA CYS A 84 -2.92 1.38 16.80
C CYS A 84 -3.40 1.48 18.24
N GLU A 85 -4.03 2.59 18.60
CA GLU A 85 -4.58 2.86 19.92
C GLU A 85 -6.04 3.29 19.81
N LYS A 86 -6.88 2.82 20.74
CA LYS A 86 -8.31 3.11 20.74
C LYS A 86 -8.53 4.61 21.00
N CYS A 87 -9.37 5.25 20.19
CA CYS A 87 -9.80 6.61 20.44
C CYS A 87 -10.66 6.70 21.72
N PRO A 88 -10.59 7.82 22.45
CA PRO A 88 -11.44 8.04 23.62
C PRO A 88 -12.91 8.12 23.21
N GLU A 89 -13.83 7.74 24.09
CA GLU A 89 -15.27 7.61 23.76
C GLU A 89 -15.92 8.92 23.26
N ASN A 90 -15.39 10.08 23.68
CA ASN A 90 -15.86 11.40 23.24
C ASN A 90 -15.37 11.81 21.83
N MET A 91 -14.43 11.06 21.25
CA MET A 91 -13.87 11.29 19.92
C MET A 91 -14.09 10.03 19.09
N SER A 92 -15.19 10.03 18.34
CA SER A 92 -15.63 8.86 17.61
C SER A 92 -14.93 8.71 16.25
N GLY A 93 -14.32 9.78 15.73
CA GLY A 93 -13.69 9.79 14.41
C GLY A 93 -12.17 9.83 14.44
N VAL A 94 -11.57 9.43 13.33
CA VAL A 94 -10.14 9.55 13.06
C VAL A 94 -9.92 10.47 11.86
N THR A 95 -8.82 11.23 11.87
CA THR A 95 -8.40 12.01 10.71
C THR A 95 -8.12 11.11 9.49
N GLU A 96 -8.17 11.67 8.28
CA GLU A 96 -7.97 10.87 7.03
C GLU A 96 -6.60 10.21 6.94
N ASP A 97 -5.59 10.87 7.51
CA ASP A 97 -4.22 10.41 7.65
C ASP A 97 -4.10 9.33 8.75
N GLY A 98 -5.09 9.19 9.62
CA GLY A 98 -5.18 8.11 10.60
C GLY A 98 -4.51 8.40 11.94
N TRP A 99 -3.88 9.55 12.15
CA TRP A 99 -3.02 9.79 13.31
C TRP A 99 -3.74 10.37 14.53
N ASN A 100 -4.83 11.11 14.32
CA ASN A 100 -5.49 11.84 15.39
C ASN A 100 -6.95 11.44 15.54
N CYS A 101 -7.40 11.32 16.79
CA CYS A 101 -8.81 11.17 17.10
C CYS A 101 -9.46 12.56 17.11
N ILE A 102 -10.66 12.67 16.53
CA ILE A 102 -11.42 13.90 16.42
C ILE A 102 -12.89 13.64 16.74
N THR A 103 -13.58 14.67 17.21
CA THR A 103 -15.04 14.63 17.33
C THR A 103 -15.65 15.00 15.99
N CYS A 104 -16.49 14.12 15.44
CA CYS A 104 -17.20 14.41 14.20
C CYS A 104 -18.47 15.22 14.50
N PRO A 105 -18.82 16.20 13.65
CA PRO A 105 -19.99 17.04 13.87
C PRO A 105 -21.33 16.31 13.66
N LYS A 106 -21.33 15.22 12.87
CA LYS A 106 -22.53 14.44 12.57
C LYS A 106 -22.29 12.95 12.77
N ASP A 107 -21.89 12.25 11.71
CA ASP A 107 -21.78 10.79 11.68
C ASP A 107 -20.39 10.33 11.26
N LEU A 108 -20.18 9.03 11.40
CA LEU A 108 -18.99 8.33 10.93
C LEU A 108 -19.27 7.49 9.68
N THR A 109 -18.25 7.30 8.86
CA THR A 109 -18.23 6.26 7.84
C THR A 109 -17.90 4.90 8.48
N LYS A 110 -18.09 3.81 7.74
CA LYS A 110 -17.76 2.45 8.21
C LYS A 110 -16.28 2.28 8.52
N GLU A 111 -15.44 3.12 7.93
CA GLU A 111 -13.99 3.17 8.11
C GLU A 111 -13.58 4.02 9.33
N GLY A 112 -14.52 4.61 10.07
CA GLY A 112 -14.24 5.43 11.25
C GLY A 112 -13.81 6.87 10.94
N LYS A 113 -14.12 7.38 9.74
CA LYS A 113 -13.85 8.77 9.33
C LYS A 113 -15.12 9.62 9.46
N CYS A 114 -15.01 10.94 9.58
CA CYS A 114 -16.21 11.80 9.63
C CYS A 114 -16.94 11.82 8.28
N LYS A 115 -18.27 11.67 8.33
CA LYS A 115 -19.19 11.77 7.19
C LYS A 115 -19.81 13.16 7.14
N CYS A 116 -19.81 13.79 5.96
CA CYS A 116 -20.56 15.02 5.69
C CYS A 116 -21.82 14.72 4.88
N SER A 117 -22.82 15.60 4.99
CA SER A 117 -24.05 15.51 4.18
C SER A 117 -23.77 15.76 2.69
N ILE A 118 -24.71 15.33 1.84
CA ILE A 118 -24.77 15.77 0.44
C ILE A 118 -24.92 17.30 0.46
N ASN A 119 -24.03 18.03 -0.23
CA ASN A 119 -23.85 19.50 -0.22
C ASN A 119 -22.99 20.08 0.91
N GLU A 120 -22.31 19.24 1.70
CA GLU A 120 -21.27 19.71 2.61
C GLU A 120 -19.89 19.21 2.14
N ILE A 121 -18.91 20.12 2.04
CA ILE A 121 -17.52 19.77 1.73
C ILE A 121 -16.76 19.56 3.03
N LEU A 122 -15.97 18.50 3.06
CA LEU A 122 -15.07 18.15 4.15
C LEU A 122 -13.83 19.07 4.10
N GLY A 123 -13.83 20.16 4.85
CA GLY A 123 -12.74 21.16 4.88
C GLY A 123 -11.64 20.82 5.89
N LYS A 124 -10.37 21.11 5.55
CA LYS A 124 -9.21 20.99 6.46
C LYS A 124 -8.85 22.37 7.01
N THR A 125 -8.70 22.52 8.32
CA THR A 125 -8.10 23.73 8.91
C THR A 125 -6.62 23.50 9.25
N SER A 126 -5.77 24.48 8.91
CA SER A 126 -4.30 24.42 9.01
C SER A 126 -3.76 24.31 10.44
N ILE A 127 -4.58 24.56 11.46
CA ILE A 127 -4.11 24.68 12.84
C ILE A 127 -4.11 23.34 13.60
N TYR A 128 -4.94 22.37 13.22
CA TYR A 128 -5.04 21.08 13.92
C TYR A 128 -5.44 19.87 13.04
N ASN A 129 -5.44 19.98 11.71
CA ASN A 129 -6.05 18.97 10.82
C ASN A 129 -7.49 18.60 11.22
N MET A 130 -8.17 19.48 11.98
CA MET A 130 -9.57 19.31 12.32
C MET A 130 -10.38 19.45 11.04
N ARG A 131 -11.33 18.53 10.90
CA ARG A 131 -12.22 18.49 9.75
C ARG A 131 -13.60 18.90 10.16
N TYR A 132 -14.15 19.86 9.44
CA TYR A 132 -15.52 20.33 9.59
C TYR A 132 -16.25 20.17 8.26
N CYS A 133 -17.55 19.96 8.35
CA CYS A 133 -18.43 19.97 7.19
C CYS A 133 -18.83 21.42 6.95
N SER A 134 -18.40 21.99 5.82
CA SER A 134 -18.80 23.34 5.39
C SER A 134 -19.94 23.22 4.40
N GLU A 135 -21.00 24.00 4.57
CA GLU A 135 -22.07 24.14 3.56
C GLU A 135 -21.45 24.66 2.25
N THR A 136 -21.77 24.04 1.12
CA THR A 136 -21.46 24.62 -0.19
C THR A 136 -22.36 25.83 -0.39
N PHE A 137 -21.78 27.03 -0.42
CA PHE A 137 -22.46 28.18 -0.97
C PHE A 137 -22.59 27.98 -2.49
N GLU A 138 -23.82 27.84 -2.98
CA GLU A 138 -24.15 27.98 -4.42
C GLU A 138 -23.94 29.42 -4.90
#